data_AF-A0A4R6NDR7-F1
#
_entry.id   AF-A0A4R6NDR7-F1
#
_cell.length_a   1.000
_cell.length_b   1.000
_cell.length_c   1.000
_cell.angle_alpha   90.00
_cell.angle_beta   90.00
_cell.angle_gamma   90.00
#
_symmetry.space_group_name_H-M   'P 1'
#
loop_
_entity.id
_entity.type
_entity.pdbx_description
1 polymer ?
#
loop_
_entity_poly.entity_id
_entity_poly.type
_entity_poly.pdbx_seq_one_letter_code
_entity_poly.pdbx_strand_id
1 'polypeptide(L)'
;MAAWTDKRGRRQQRGLSLTEALVAMVLLGVVGLGMAHALGRTLVAAKYHKAQSLAVQGLRAELQRDGMALGCPSSGSASRSATLSLGSDISISQVDKHCRVSAVTVQAPNGPSASTTLVHMRYELSADTLLGPGTLTLEN
;
A
#
# COMPACT_ATOMS: atom_id res chain seq x y z
N MET A 1 60.24 45.31 -22.30
CA MET A 1 59.58 44.00 -22.19
C MET A 1 58.52 44.09 -21.11
N ALA A 2 57.26 43.95 -21.50
CA ALA A 2 56.07 44.33 -20.73
C ALA A 2 55.61 43.21 -19.79
N ALA A 3 55.46 43.53 -18.50
CA ALA A 3 54.92 42.65 -17.47
C ALA A 3 53.92 43.42 -16.59
N TRP A 4 52.77 43.83 -17.15
CA TRP A 4 51.77 44.63 -16.38
C TRP A 4 50.30 44.30 -16.67
N THR A 5 49.98 43.17 -17.31
CA THR A 5 48.58 42.82 -17.67
C THR A 5 47.91 41.73 -16.81
N ASP A 6 48.62 40.99 -15.95
CA ASP A 6 48.08 39.78 -15.27
C ASP A 6 47.10 40.04 -14.11
N LYS A 7 47.21 41.16 -13.38
CA LYS A 7 46.39 41.37 -12.15
C LYS A 7 44.89 41.55 -12.41
N ARG A 8 44.48 41.99 -13.60
CA ARG A 8 43.06 42.20 -13.95
C ARG A 8 42.32 40.89 -14.23
N GLY A 9 42.99 39.93 -14.88
CA GLY A 9 42.42 38.61 -15.19
C GLY A 9 42.06 37.80 -13.93
N ARG A 10 42.93 37.77 -12.91
CA ARG A 10 42.67 37.03 -11.66
C ARG A 10 41.49 37.58 -10.84
N ARG A 11 41.25 38.90 -10.86
CA ARG A 11 40.09 39.49 -10.17
C ARG A 11 38.78 39.21 -10.91
N GLN A 12 38.79 39.25 -12.25
CA GLN A 12 37.63 38.86 -13.07
C GLN A 12 37.29 37.38 -12.94
N GLN A 13 38.29 36.48 -12.93
CA GLN A 13 38.08 35.04 -12.72
C GLN A 13 37.47 34.73 -11.34
N ARG A 14 37.87 35.44 -10.28
CA ARG A 14 37.27 35.30 -8.94
C ARG A 14 35.82 35.76 -8.90
N GLY A 15 35.50 36.87 -9.57
CA GLY A 15 34.11 37.36 -9.68
C GLY A 15 33.19 36.39 -10.42
N LEU A 16 33.68 35.81 -11.52
CA LEU A 16 32.96 34.78 -12.29
C LEU A 16 32.74 33.50 -11.47
N SER A 17 33.74 33.04 -10.72
CA SER A 17 33.61 31.84 -9.87
C SER A 17 32.56 32.00 -8.75
N LEU A 18 32.40 33.21 -8.20
CA LEU A 18 31.40 33.50 -7.19
C LEU A 18 29.98 33.48 -7.78
N THR A 19 29.81 34.07 -8.97
CA THR A 19 28.51 34.04 -9.66
C THR A 19 28.13 32.63 -10.10
N GLU A 20 29.09 31.83 -10.55
CA GLU A 20 28.88 30.43 -10.93
C GLU A 20 28.48 29.57 -9.72
N ALA A 21 29.17 29.74 -8.59
CA ALA A 21 28.83 29.06 -7.34
C ALA A 21 27.44 29.45 -6.82
N LEU A 22 27.05 30.73 -6.94
CA LEU A 22 25.72 31.20 -6.54
C LEU A 22 24.62 30.58 -7.42
N VAL A 23 24.83 30.57 -8.74
CA VAL A 23 23.90 29.90 -9.67
C VAL A 23 23.82 28.41 -9.38
N ALA A 24 24.95 27.74 -9.13
CA ALA A 24 24.99 26.32 -8.77
C ALA A 24 24.22 26.03 -7.47
N MET A 25 24.38 26.86 -6.42
CA MET A 25 23.62 26.71 -5.18
C MET A 25 22.12 26.90 -5.38
N VAL A 26 21.71 27.86 -6.21
CA VAL A 26 20.30 28.07 -6.53
C VAL A 26 19.72 26.85 -7.28
N LEU A 27 20.44 26.34 -8.28
CA LEU A 27 20.02 25.16 -9.03
C LEU A 27 19.90 23.92 -8.13
N LEU A 28 20.90 23.70 -7.25
CA LEU A 28 20.85 22.62 -6.25
C LEU A 28 19.67 22.77 -5.30
N GLY A 29 19.34 24.01 -4.89
CA GLY A 29 18.17 24.29 -4.06
C GLY A 29 16.86 23.90 -4.75
N VAL A 30 16.69 24.26 -6.03
CA VAL A 30 15.51 23.92 -6.82
C VAL A 30 15.38 22.40 -7.00
N VAL A 31 16.49 21.72 -7.31
CA VAL A 31 16.51 20.25 -7.44
C VAL A 31 16.18 19.58 -6.10
N GLY A 32 16.77 20.06 -5.00
CA GLY A 32 16.52 19.55 -3.66
C GLY A 32 15.04 19.70 -3.24
N LEU A 33 14.43 20.86 -3.53
CA LEU A 33 13.01 21.09 -3.28
C LEU A 33 12.13 20.14 -4.09
N GLY A 34 12.45 19.94 -5.37
CA GLY A 34 11.76 18.99 -6.23
C GLY A 34 11.86 17.55 -5.72
N MET A 35 13.03 17.15 -5.23
CA MET A 35 13.26 15.82 -4.68
C MET A 35 12.51 15.62 -3.36
N ALA A 36 12.50 16.62 -2.47
CA ALA A 36 11.74 16.57 -1.22
C ALA A 36 10.23 16.43 -1.49
N HIS A 37 9.71 17.15 -2.49
CA HIS A 37 8.31 17.04 -2.89
C HIS A 37 7.98 15.63 -3.42
N ALA A 38 8.85 15.07 -4.28
CA ALA A 38 8.69 13.72 -4.79
C ALA A 38 8.72 12.67 -3.68
N LEU A 39 9.67 12.77 -2.75
CA LEU A 39 9.79 11.88 -1.59
C LEU A 39 8.57 11.94 -0.67
N GLY A 40 7.99 13.13 -0.48
CA GLY A 40 6.75 13.28 0.28
C GLY A 40 5.61 12.46 -0.29
N ARG A 41 5.45 12.45 -1.63
CA ARG A 41 4.41 11.63 -2.28
C ARG A 41 4.71 10.14 -2.23
N THR A 42 5.96 9.73 -2.39
CA THR A 42 6.32 8.29 -2.33
C THR A 42 6.17 7.72 -0.92
N LEU A 43 6.47 8.48 0.12
CA LEU A 43 6.26 8.07 1.52
C LEU A 43 4.79 7.81 1.84
N VAL A 44 3.89 8.66 1.33
CA VAL A 44 2.44 8.45 1.49
C VAL A 44 2.00 7.16 0.79
N ALA A 45 2.48 6.90 -0.43
CA ALA A 45 2.20 5.64 -1.13
C ALA A 45 2.77 4.42 -0.37
N ALA A 46 3.99 4.53 0.17
CA ALA A 46 4.62 3.47 0.95
C ALA A 46 3.82 3.15 2.23
N LYS A 47 3.27 4.17 2.91
CA LYS A 47 2.39 4.00 4.07
C LYS A 47 1.18 3.14 3.71
N TYR A 48 0.49 3.45 2.61
CA TYR A 48 -0.70 2.70 2.19
C TYR A 48 -0.36 1.25 1.85
N HIS A 49 0.72 1.00 1.11
CA HIS A 49 1.13 -0.38 0.80
C HIS A 49 1.45 -1.20 2.06
N LYS A 50 2.07 -0.60 3.07
CA LYS A 50 2.34 -1.28 4.35
C LYS A 50 1.04 -1.58 5.10
N ALA A 51 0.12 -0.62 5.17
CA ALA A 51 -1.18 -0.83 5.80
C ALA A 51 -1.98 -1.94 5.12
N GLN A 52 -2.01 -1.96 3.78
CA GLN A 52 -2.68 -3.02 3.01
C GLN A 52 -2.04 -4.38 3.25
N SER A 53 -0.72 -4.46 3.27
CA SER A 53 -0.01 -5.71 3.58
C SER A 53 -0.33 -6.23 4.98
N LEU A 54 -0.38 -5.35 5.99
CA LEU A 54 -0.77 -5.70 7.35
C LEU A 54 -2.24 -6.14 7.44
N ALA A 55 -3.15 -5.48 6.72
CA ALA A 55 -4.56 -5.86 6.68
C ALA A 55 -4.73 -7.29 6.13
N VAL A 56 -4.06 -7.60 5.02
CA VAL A 56 -4.10 -8.95 4.42
C VAL A 56 -3.48 -9.99 5.35
N GLN A 57 -2.38 -9.65 6.05
CA GLN A 57 -1.77 -10.55 7.02
C GLN A 57 -2.68 -10.79 8.24
N GLY A 58 -3.33 -9.74 8.75
CA GLY A 58 -4.33 -9.86 9.82
C GLY A 58 -5.49 -10.77 9.41
N LEU A 59 -6.04 -10.58 8.20
CA LEU A 59 -7.13 -11.41 7.68
C LEU A 59 -6.70 -12.86 7.49
N ARG A 60 -5.48 -13.10 7.01
CA ARG A 60 -4.93 -14.47 6.93
C ARG A 60 -4.76 -15.09 8.31
N ALA A 61 -4.26 -14.35 9.29
CA ALA A 61 -4.08 -14.85 10.65
C ALA A 61 -5.43 -15.19 11.30
N GLU A 62 -6.45 -14.35 11.10
CA GLU A 62 -7.83 -14.61 11.54
C GLU A 62 -8.39 -15.86 10.84
N LEU A 63 -8.28 -15.95 9.51
CA LEU A 63 -8.71 -17.11 8.73
C LEU A 63 -7.99 -18.41 9.13
N GLN A 64 -6.70 -18.33 9.49
CA GLN A 64 -5.93 -19.48 9.96
C GLN A 64 -6.34 -19.93 11.37
N ARG A 65 -6.67 -18.97 12.25
CA ARG A 65 -7.07 -19.24 13.63
C ARG A 65 -8.49 -19.81 13.72
N ASP A 66 -9.41 -19.21 12.98
CA ASP A 66 -10.84 -19.45 13.11
C ASP A 66 -11.40 -20.34 11.99
N GLY A 67 -10.70 -20.44 10.86
CA GLY A 67 -11.14 -21.19 9.68
C GLY A 67 -12.09 -20.39 8.78
N MET A 68 -12.13 -20.74 7.50
CA MET A 68 -12.93 -20.01 6.51
C MET A 68 -14.45 -20.12 6.73
N ALA A 69 -14.93 -21.13 7.45
CA ALA A 69 -16.35 -21.32 7.70
C ALA A 69 -16.86 -20.56 8.95
N LEU A 70 -15.98 -19.97 9.76
CA LEU A 70 -16.40 -19.36 11.02
C LEU A 70 -17.32 -18.15 10.77
N GLY A 71 -18.55 -18.24 11.26
CA GLY A 71 -19.56 -17.19 11.10
C GLY A 71 -20.31 -17.20 9.76
N CYS A 72 -20.06 -18.17 8.88
CA CYS A 72 -20.88 -18.39 7.69
C CYS A 72 -22.05 -19.34 8.02
N PRO A 73 -23.22 -19.17 7.37
CA PRO A 73 -24.36 -20.06 7.56
C PRO A 73 -24.05 -21.44 6.97
N SER A 74 -24.75 -22.48 7.45
CA SER A 74 -24.62 -23.84 6.91
C SER A 74 -25.03 -23.95 5.44
N SER A 75 -25.85 -23.01 4.95
CA SER A 75 -26.26 -22.88 3.55
C SER A 75 -26.68 -21.45 3.24
N GLY A 76 -26.58 -21.03 1.98
CA GLY A 76 -27.01 -19.69 1.54
C GLY A 76 -25.95 -18.61 1.75
N SER A 77 -26.38 -17.35 1.86
CA SER A 77 -25.50 -16.18 2.00
C SER A 77 -25.75 -15.40 3.29
N ALA A 78 -24.69 -14.91 3.91
CA ALA A 78 -24.76 -14.01 5.06
C ALA A 78 -23.72 -12.89 4.97
N SER A 79 -24.03 -11.75 5.55
CA SER A 79 -23.07 -10.66 5.77
C SER A 79 -22.90 -10.40 7.26
N ARG A 80 -21.68 -10.11 7.69
CA ARG A 80 -21.36 -9.76 9.07
C ARG A 80 -20.23 -8.75 9.11
N SER A 81 -20.38 -7.71 9.92
CA SER A 81 -19.28 -6.79 10.19
C SER A 81 -18.38 -7.36 11.30
N ALA A 82 -17.08 -7.30 11.07
CA ALA A 82 -16.03 -7.74 11.98
C ALA A 82 -15.04 -6.60 12.26
N THR A 83 -14.32 -6.70 13.36
CA THR A 83 -13.21 -5.81 13.68
C THR A 83 -11.90 -6.54 13.43
N LEU A 84 -11.09 -6.00 12.52
CA LEU A 84 -9.80 -6.57 12.16
C LEU A 84 -8.68 -5.87 12.94
N SER A 85 -7.93 -6.63 13.73
CA SER A 85 -6.75 -6.14 14.44
C SER A 85 -5.49 -6.31 13.57
N LEU A 86 -4.80 -5.20 13.28
CA LEU A 86 -3.54 -5.14 12.54
C LEU A 86 -2.36 -5.01 13.52
N GLY A 87 -2.29 -5.91 14.51
CA GLY A 87 -1.28 -5.90 15.58
C GLY A 87 -1.80 -5.36 16.91
N SER A 88 -0.91 -4.83 17.76
CA SER A 88 -1.24 -4.41 19.13
C SER A 88 -2.10 -3.15 19.22
N ASP A 89 -1.90 -2.20 18.31
CA ASP A 89 -2.40 -0.82 18.49
C ASP A 89 -3.28 -0.30 17.34
N ILE A 90 -3.44 -1.09 16.26
CA ILE A 90 -4.19 -0.68 15.06
C ILE A 90 -5.34 -1.65 14.85
N SER A 91 -6.57 -1.13 14.79
CA SER A 91 -7.77 -1.93 14.51
C SER A 91 -8.68 -1.23 13.50
N ILE A 92 -9.25 -1.98 12.58
CA ILE A 92 -10.28 -1.54 11.63
C ILE A 92 -11.61 -2.10 12.10
N SER A 93 -12.53 -1.23 12.53
CA SER A 93 -13.79 -1.62 13.17
C SER A 93 -14.92 -1.99 12.20
N GLN A 94 -14.77 -1.69 10.91
CA GLN A 94 -15.79 -1.95 9.88
C GLN A 94 -15.22 -2.78 8.72
N VAL A 95 -15.07 -4.08 8.97
CA VAL A 95 -14.75 -5.06 7.93
C VAL A 95 -16.02 -5.85 7.63
N ASP A 96 -16.62 -5.63 6.46
CA ASP A 96 -17.80 -6.35 6.04
C ASP A 96 -17.40 -7.69 5.40
N LYS A 97 -17.77 -8.78 6.06
CA LYS A 97 -17.53 -10.15 5.63
C LYS A 97 -18.81 -10.69 5.01
N HIS A 98 -18.76 -11.01 3.73
CA HIS A 98 -19.81 -11.69 2.98
C HIS A 98 -19.43 -13.16 2.76
N CYS A 99 -20.27 -14.06 3.27
CA CYS A 99 -20.17 -15.50 3.05
C CYS A 99 -21.24 -15.96 2.05
N ARG A 100 -20.88 -16.88 1.16
CA ARG A 100 -21.81 -17.66 0.34
C ARG A 100 -21.41 -19.13 0.33
N VAL A 101 -22.30 -20.00 0.79
CA VAL A 101 -22.08 -21.46 0.78
C VAL A 101 -22.89 -22.09 -0.34
N SER A 102 -22.18 -22.76 -1.25
CA SER A 102 -22.76 -23.45 -2.42
C SER A 102 -22.41 -24.93 -2.37
N ALA A 103 -23.38 -25.81 -2.64
CA ALA A 103 -23.13 -27.23 -2.81
C ALA A 103 -22.49 -27.49 -4.18
N VAL A 104 -21.36 -28.18 -4.21
CA VAL A 104 -20.63 -28.56 -5.41
C VAL A 104 -20.57 -30.08 -5.50
N THR A 105 -21.09 -30.63 -6.57
CA THR A 105 -21.00 -32.05 -6.87
C THR A 105 -19.72 -32.30 -7.67
N VAL A 106 -18.79 -33.06 -7.11
CA VAL A 106 -17.59 -33.51 -7.81
C VAL A 106 -17.89 -34.87 -8.42
N GLN A 107 -17.82 -34.96 -9.76
CA GLN A 107 -17.92 -36.22 -10.50
C GLN A 107 -16.53 -36.65 -10.98
N ALA A 108 -16.10 -37.82 -10.53
CA ALA A 108 -14.95 -38.48 -11.12
C ALA A 108 -15.33 -39.06 -12.50
N PRO A 109 -14.44 -39.02 -13.52
CA PRO A 109 -14.77 -39.39 -14.89
C PRO A 109 -15.42 -40.76 -15.07
N ASN A 110 -15.18 -41.71 -14.16
CA ASN A 110 -15.79 -43.06 -14.12
C ASN A 110 -16.07 -43.53 -12.68
N GLY A 111 -16.36 -42.63 -11.73
CA GLY A 111 -16.46 -42.96 -10.30
C GLY A 111 -17.68 -42.37 -9.59
N PRO A 112 -17.83 -42.60 -8.27
CA PRO A 112 -18.95 -42.08 -7.51
C PRO A 112 -18.95 -40.55 -7.48
N SER A 113 -20.15 -39.97 -7.49
CA SER A 113 -20.34 -38.52 -7.31
C SER A 113 -20.35 -38.20 -5.83
N ALA A 114 -19.49 -37.27 -5.40
CA ALA A 114 -19.46 -36.77 -4.03
C ALA A 114 -19.95 -35.33 -4.00
N SER A 115 -20.88 -35.03 -3.10
CA SER A 115 -21.31 -33.65 -2.84
C SER A 115 -20.44 -33.06 -1.74
N THR A 116 -19.77 -31.94 -2.03
CA THR A 116 -19.00 -31.16 -1.05
C THR A 116 -19.51 -29.73 -1.02
N THR A 117 -19.44 -29.10 0.14
CA THR A 117 -19.80 -27.68 0.29
C THR A 117 -18.60 -26.80 0.00
N LEU A 118 -18.77 -25.82 -0.89
CA LEU A 118 -17.77 -24.80 -1.18
C LEU A 118 -18.21 -23.48 -0.52
N VAL A 119 -17.30 -22.86 0.23
CA VAL A 119 -17.53 -21.57 0.89
C VAL A 119 -16.80 -20.49 0.11
N HIS A 120 -17.54 -19.53 -0.43
CA HIS A 120 -17.01 -18.33 -1.07
C HIS A 120 -17.09 -17.17 -0.08
N MET A 121 -16.00 -16.42 0.03
CA MET A 121 -15.81 -15.39 1.05
C MET A 121 -15.34 -14.10 0.41
N ARG A 122 -16.01 -12.99 0.72
CA ARG A 122 -15.60 -11.65 0.32
C ARG A 122 -15.48 -10.77 1.57
N TYR A 123 -14.33 -10.14 1.73
CA TYR A 123 -14.09 -9.12 2.76
C TYR A 123 -14.02 -7.76 2.09
N GLU A 124 -14.77 -6.79 2.60
CA GLU A 124 -14.78 -5.42 2.13
C GLU A 124 -14.42 -4.49 3.29
N LEU A 125 -13.41 -3.63 3.06
CA LEU A 125 -12.93 -2.67 4.04
C LEU A 125 -13.00 -1.27 3.44
N SER A 126 -13.80 -0.40 4.05
CA SER A 126 -13.76 1.05 3.76
C SER A 126 -12.60 1.67 4.52
N ALA A 127 -11.69 2.30 3.78
CA ALA A 127 -10.38 2.64 4.32
C ALA A 127 -9.99 4.09 4.08
N ASP A 128 -10.92 5.01 4.35
CA ASP A 128 -10.82 6.44 4.00
C ASP A 128 -9.51 7.14 4.41
N THR A 129 -8.72 6.58 5.34
CA THR A 129 -7.46 7.18 5.80
C THR A 129 -6.29 6.21 5.99
N LEU A 130 -6.53 4.94 6.31
CA LEU A 130 -5.46 4.00 6.71
C LEU A 130 -4.88 3.22 5.53
N LEU A 131 -5.72 2.74 4.60
CA LEU A 131 -5.29 1.92 3.45
C LEU A 131 -5.20 2.73 2.15
N GLY A 132 -5.49 4.02 2.22
CA GLY A 132 -5.59 4.93 1.08
C GLY A 132 -7.05 5.12 0.64
N PRO A 133 -7.31 6.10 -0.23
CA PRO A 133 -8.67 6.33 -0.73
C PRO A 133 -9.19 5.10 -1.48
N GLY A 134 -10.40 4.66 -1.15
CA GLY A 134 -11.08 3.53 -1.79
C GLY A 134 -11.47 2.41 -0.83
N THR A 135 -11.97 1.31 -1.41
CA THR A 135 -12.33 0.09 -0.69
C THR A 135 -11.33 -1.02 -1.02
N LEU A 136 -10.94 -1.80 0.00
CA LEU A 136 -10.14 -2.99 -0.19
C LEU A 136 -11.07 -4.21 -0.20
N THR A 137 -11.13 -4.91 -1.32
CA THR A 137 -11.90 -6.16 -1.46
C THR A 137 -10.95 -7.36 -1.54
N LEU A 138 -11.22 -8.38 -0.74
CA LEU A 138 -10.51 -9.66 -0.76
C LEU A 138 -11.52 -10.77 -0.97
N GLU A 139 -11.31 -11.55 -2.02
CA GLU A 139 -12.16 -12.69 -2.39
C GLU A 139 -11.30 -13.97 -2.47
N ASN A 140 -11.91 -15.13 -2.19
CA ASN A 140 -11.33 -16.45 -2.39
C ASN A 140 -12.15 -17.25 -3.39
#